data_AF-A0A7Z9ZMI5-F1
#
_entry.id   AF-A0A7Z9ZMI5-F1
#
_cell.length_a   1.000
_cell.length_b   1.000
_cell.length_c   1.000
_cell.angle_alpha   90.00
_cell.angle_beta   90.00
_cell.angle_gamma   90.00
#
_symmetry.space_group_name_H-M   'P 1'
#
loop_
_entity.id
_entity.type
_entity.pdbx_description
1 polymer ?
#
loop_
_entity_poly.entity_id
_entity_poly.type
_entity_poly.pdbx_seq_one_letter_code
_entity_poly.pdbx_strand_id
1 'polypeptide(L)'
;MSEAEVLKPDRPVGIVGYGSYVPRYRLPAAEVARVWSGGQGRTPITEKSVPGPDEDAVTIALEAARNALARAGSVDPARIRAVWVGSESHPYAVKPTSTIVAEAIGATPATQAGDWEFACKAGTEAFQAAVGFVGSGMARYALAIGADTAQARPGDALDYTAAAGGAAYLLGPADESLAVVEGSFSYVTDTPDFWRRAYQHYPSHGGRFTGQPAYFHHIIHAARRLMEAMDTRPEDYAYAVFHQPNVKFPQTVARRLGFTPEQIGPGLLVDRIGNTYAASSLIGLTAVLDQARPGDRILLVSFGSGAGSDAISLQVTDAIEERRDRAPCTEDYIARRKPIDYATYVRQRRLLMMK
;
A
#
# COMPACT_ATOMS: atom_id res chain seq x y z
N MET A 1 26.48 0.96 -16.02
CA MET A 1 26.16 0.02 -14.91
C MET A 1 25.18 -1.00 -15.46
N SER A 2 25.26 -2.28 -15.07
CA SER A 2 24.67 -3.38 -15.83
C SER A 2 23.16 -3.50 -15.69
N GLU A 3 22.51 -3.96 -16.75
CA GLU A 3 21.10 -4.39 -16.83
C GLU A 3 20.73 -5.47 -15.79
N ALA A 4 21.75 -6.12 -15.18
CA ALA A 4 21.63 -7.24 -14.25
C ALA A 4 21.03 -6.91 -12.87
N GLU A 5 20.80 -5.63 -12.55
CA GLU A 5 20.24 -5.24 -11.24
C GLU A 5 18.71 -5.08 -11.25
N VAL A 6 18.07 -4.99 -12.42
CA VAL A 6 16.61 -4.86 -12.51
C VAL A 6 15.97 -6.23 -12.38
N LEU A 7 15.05 -6.37 -11.44
CA LEU A 7 14.23 -7.56 -11.30
C LEU A 7 13.16 -7.54 -12.41
N LYS A 8 13.38 -8.38 -13.43
CA LYS A 8 12.42 -8.62 -14.52
C LYS A 8 12.07 -10.11 -14.56
N PRO A 9 10.78 -10.47 -14.71
CA PRO A 9 10.38 -11.86 -14.88
C PRO A 9 10.74 -12.37 -16.30
N ASP A 10 11.02 -13.67 -16.42
CA ASP A 10 11.26 -14.33 -17.72
C ASP A 10 10.04 -14.27 -18.64
N ARG A 11 8.85 -14.51 -18.07
CA ARG A 11 7.57 -14.32 -18.76
C ARG A 11 6.98 -12.97 -18.39
N PRO A 12 6.47 -12.18 -19.35
CA PRO A 12 5.79 -10.93 -19.05
C PRO A 12 4.61 -11.12 -18.08
N VAL A 13 4.59 -10.33 -16.99
CA VAL A 13 3.57 -10.35 -15.95
C VAL A 13 2.97 -8.96 -15.79
N GLY A 14 1.69 -8.90 -15.43
CA GLY A 14 1.04 -7.66 -15.06
C GLY A 14 -0.07 -7.85 -14.03
N ILE A 15 -0.75 -6.74 -13.74
CA ILE A 15 -1.91 -6.66 -12.87
C ILE A 15 -3.14 -6.99 -13.70
N VAL A 16 -3.76 -8.14 -13.46
CA VAL A 16 -5.01 -8.57 -14.13
C VAL A 16 -6.22 -7.91 -13.48
N GLY A 17 -6.16 -7.67 -12.17
CA GLY A 17 -7.20 -6.96 -11.41
C GLY A 17 -6.62 -6.31 -10.18
N TYR A 18 -7.21 -5.19 -9.75
CA TYR A 18 -6.81 -4.46 -8.55
C TYR A 18 -8.02 -4.06 -7.72
N GLY A 19 -7.82 -3.86 -6.43
CA GLY A 19 -8.88 -3.49 -5.52
C GLY A 19 -8.34 -2.71 -4.35
N SER A 20 -9.14 -1.78 -3.83
CA SER A 20 -8.86 -1.05 -2.61
C SER A 20 -10.01 -1.19 -1.63
N TYR A 21 -9.73 -0.92 -0.37
CA TYR A 21 -10.73 -0.74 0.66
C TYR A 21 -10.25 0.32 1.65
N VAL A 22 -11.10 1.31 1.90
CA VAL A 22 -10.90 2.27 2.99
C VAL A 22 -12.10 2.18 3.93
N PRO A 23 -11.89 1.98 5.25
CA PRO A 23 -12.95 2.00 6.25
C PRO A 23 -13.79 3.26 6.17
N ARG A 24 -15.01 3.23 6.70
CA ARG A 24 -15.93 4.38 6.60
C ARG A 24 -15.60 5.51 7.57
N TYR A 25 -15.13 5.20 8.77
CA TYR A 25 -14.94 6.22 9.81
C TYR A 25 -13.70 7.08 9.51
N ARG A 26 -13.78 8.38 9.83
CA ARG A 26 -12.67 9.33 9.72
C ARG A 26 -12.47 10.06 11.04
N LEU A 27 -11.24 10.15 11.51
CA LEU A 27 -10.87 11.02 12.62
C LEU A 27 -10.23 12.28 12.04
N PRO A 28 -10.89 13.45 12.15
CA PRO A 28 -10.28 14.72 11.78
C PRO A 28 -9.02 14.98 12.60
N ALA A 29 -7.95 15.47 11.98
CA ALA A 29 -6.73 15.81 12.69
C ALA A 29 -6.96 16.92 13.74
N ALA A 30 -7.95 17.78 13.50
CA ALA A 30 -8.40 18.79 14.45
C ALA A 30 -8.91 18.18 15.78
N GLU A 31 -9.49 16.97 15.76
CA GLU A 31 -9.93 16.28 16.98
C GLU A 31 -8.75 15.80 17.84
N VAL A 32 -7.70 15.30 17.20
CA VAL A 32 -6.44 14.93 17.89
C VAL A 32 -5.82 16.18 18.52
N ALA A 33 -5.73 17.28 17.77
CA ALA A 33 -5.21 18.55 18.27
C ALA A 33 -6.06 19.12 19.41
N ARG A 34 -7.40 19.05 19.31
CA ARG A 34 -8.32 19.51 20.36
C ARG A 34 -8.04 18.82 21.69
N VAL A 35 -7.80 17.51 21.67
CA VAL A 35 -7.57 16.71 22.89
C VAL A 35 -6.16 16.90 23.45
N TRP A 36 -5.12 16.88 22.61
CA TRP A 36 -3.73 16.83 23.08
C TRP A 36 -3.02 18.18 23.15
N SER A 37 -3.46 19.17 22.38
CA SER A 37 -2.84 20.50 22.31
C SER A 37 -3.84 21.65 22.48
N GLY A 38 -5.06 21.36 22.93
CA GLY A 38 -6.12 22.37 23.07
C GLY A 38 -6.49 23.05 21.75
N GLY A 39 -6.28 22.37 20.62
CA GLY A 39 -6.53 22.89 19.27
C GLY A 39 -5.39 23.76 18.70
N GLN A 40 -4.26 23.86 19.40
CA GLN A 40 -3.11 24.62 18.92
C GLN A 40 -2.17 23.76 18.06
N GLY A 41 -1.48 24.40 17.12
CA GLY A 41 -0.47 23.77 16.26
C GLY A 41 -0.96 23.40 14.86
N ARG A 42 -0.04 22.94 14.02
CA ARG A 42 -0.33 22.52 12.65
C ARG A 42 -0.60 21.03 12.62
N THR A 43 -1.63 20.61 11.88
CA THR A 43 -1.87 19.20 11.61
C THR A 43 -1.09 18.75 10.37
N PRO A 44 -0.55 17.52 10.36
CA PRO A 44 0.21 17.01 9.22
C PRO A 44 -0.68 16.53 8.05
N ILE A 45 -1.98 16.36 8.32
CA ILE A 45 -3.02 15.91 7.39
C ILE A 45 -4.37 16.56 7.78
N THR A 46 -5.39 16.43 6.92
CA THR A 46 -6.77 16.82 7.21
C THR A 46 -7.46 15.80 8.13
N GLU A 47 -7.45 14.51 7.77
CA GLU A 47 -8.11 13.45 8.52
C GLU A 47 -7.51 12.07 8.20
N LYS A 48 -7.73 11.09 9.09
CA LYS A 48 -7.31 9.70 8.88
C LYS A 48 -8.47 8.72 8.93
N SER A 49 -8.38 7.61 8.21
CA SER A 49 -9.34 6.51 8.32
C SER A 49 -9.20 5.76 9.64
N VAL A 50 -10.35 5.29 10.15
CA VAL A 50 -10.45 4.50 11.38
C VAL A 50 -11.28 3.25 11.05
N PRO A 51 -10.79 2.04 11.39
CA PRO A 51 -11.57 0.83 11.22
C PRO A 51 -12.77 0.85 12.17
N GLY A 52 -13.90 0.32 11.70
CA GLY A 52 -15.06 0.01 12.54
C GLY A 52 -14.72 -1.01 13.63
N PRO A 53 -15.61 -1.17 14.62
CA PRO A 53 -15.40 -2.08 15.75
C PRO A 53 -15.32 -3.57 15.35
N ASP A 54 -15.77 -3.89 14.14
CA ASP A 54 -15.83 -5.19 13.47
C ASP A 54 -14.90 -5.27 12.25
N GLU A 55 -14.03 -4.28 12.05
CA GLU A 55 -13.06 -4.26 10.96
C GLU A 55 -11.63 -4.46 11.49
N ASP A 56 -10.87 -5.32 10.82
CA ASP A 56 -9.44 -5.56 11.09
C ASP A 56 -8.66 -5.69 9.76
N ALA A 57 -7.36 -6.01 9.85
CA ALA A 57 -6.55 -6.19 8.64
C ALA A 57 -7.04 -7.34 7.73
N VAL A 58 -7.70 -8.38 8.27
CA VAL A 58 -8.26 -9.48 7.48
C VAL A 58 -9.48 -9.00 6.71
N THR A 59 -10.43 -8.32 7.35
CA THR A 59 -11.65 -7.85 6.68
C THR A 59 -11.32 -6.83 5.60
N ILE A 60 -10.37 -5.95 5.87
CA ILE A 60 -9.86 -4.96 4.93
C ILE A 60 -9.17 -5.65 3.73
N ALA A 61 -8.30 -6.63 3.98
CA ALA A 61 -7.64 -7.41 2.94
C ALA A 61 -8.64 -8.16 2.06
N LEU A 62 -9.67 -8.77 2.68
CA LEU A 62 -10.71 -9.52 1.98
C LEU A 62 -11.54 -8.63 1.05
N GLU A 63 -11.97 -7.46 1.50
CA GLU A 63 -12.72 -6.53 0.66
C GLU A 63 -11.87 -6.01 -0.51
N ALA A 64 -10.60 -5.68 -0.27
CA ALA A 64 -9.68 -5.33 -1.35
C ALA A 64 -9.50 -6.48 -2.36
N ALA A 65 -9.35 -7.72 -1.86
CA ALA A 65 -9.23 -8.92 -2.71
C ALA A 65 -10.48 -9.16 -3.56
N ARG A 66 -11.68 -9.03 -2.98
CA ARG A 66 -12.95 -9.15 -3.72
C ARG A 66 -13.05 -8.13 -4.84
N ASN A 67 -12.66 -6.88 -4.58
CA ASN A 67 -12.62 -5.84 -5.60
C ASN A 67 -11.60 -6.16 -6.70
N ALA A 68 -10.42 -6.70 -6.35
CA ALA A 68 -9.43 -7.13 -7.33
C ALA A 68 -9.94 -8.26 -8.24
N LEU A 69 -10.63 -9.26 -7.68
CA LEU A 69 -11.23 -10.35 -8.46
C LEU A 69 -12.38 -9.87 -9.34
N ALA A 70 -13.24 -9.00 -8.82
CA ALA A 70 -14.32 -8.39 -9.61
C ALA A 70 -13.77 -7.61 -10.82
N ARG A 71 -12.67 -6.86 -10.65
CA ARG A 71 -11.98 -6.18 -11.76
C ARG A 71 -11.29 -7.14 -12.71
N ALA A 72 -10.66 -8.21 -12.20
CA ALA A 72 -10.01 -9.21 -13.05
C ALA A 72 -10.96 -9.85 -14.07
N GLY A 73 -12.26 -9.86 -13.77
CA GLY A 73 -13.29 -10.48 -14.61
C GLY A 73 -13.48 -11.95 -14.26
N SER A 74 -13.70 -12.80 -15.25
CA SER A 74 -14.01 -14.22 -15.07
C SER A 74 -12.76 -15.08 -14.76
N VAL A 75 -11.99 -14.69 -13.74
CA VAL A 75 -10.92 -15.54 -13.19
C VAL A 75 -11.56 -16.49 -12.18
N ASP A 76 -11.40 -17.80 -12.42
CA ASP A 76 -11.73 -18.83 -11.43
C ASP A 76 -10.76 -18.73 -10.24
N PRO A 77 -11.24 -18.42 -9.02
CA PRO A 77 -10.38 -18.29 -7.84
C PRO A 77 -9.52 -19.52 -7.56
N ALA A 78 -9.95 -20.74 -7.94
CA ALA A 78 -9.18 -21.97 -7.78
C ALA A 78 -7.87 -22.00 -8.60
N ARG A 79 -7.71 -21.08 -9.56
CA ARG A 79 -6.47 -20.89 -10.34
C ARG A 79 -5.45 -19.99 -9.64
N ILE A 80 -5.81 -19.35 -8.53
CA ILE A 80 -4.91 -18.51 -7.74
C ILE A 80 -4.03 -19.41 -6.89
N ARG A 81 -2.74 -19.49 -7.24
CA ARG A 81 -1.80 -20.43 -6.61
C ARG A 81 -1.03 -19.83 -5.45
N ALA A 82 -1.15 -18.53 -5.22
CA ALA A 82 -0.61 -17.86 -4.04
C ALA A 82 -1.56 -16.74 -3.58
N VAL A 83 -1.79 -16.63 -2.28
CA VAL A 83 -2.45 -15.52 -1.61
C VAL A 83 -1.50 -15.02 -0.52
N TRP A 84 -0.94 -13.83 -0.71
CA TRP A 84 0.05 -13.25 0.16
C TRP A 84 -0.41 -11.91 0.71
N VAL A 85 -0.28 -11.74 2.03
CA VAL A 85 -0.73 -10.54 2.72
C VAL A 85 0.41 -9.91 3.49
N GLY A 86 0.82 -8.71 3.07
CA GLY A 86 1.72 -7.84 3.80
C GLY A 86 0.98 -6.95 4.79
N SER A 87 1.38 -7.00 6.06
CA SER A 87 0.82 -6.18 7.13
C SER A 87 1.82 -6.02 8.27
N GLU A 88 1.63 -5.00 9.12
CA GLU A 88 2.24 -4.96 10.44
C GLU A 88 1.21 -5.12 11.58
N SER A 89 -0.05 -5.36 11.21
CA SER A 89 -1.19 -5.47 12.11
C SER A 89 -2.02 -6.73 11.85
N HIS A 90 -1.34 -7.83 11.50
CA HIS A 90 -1.93 -9.17 11.47
C HIS A 90 -2.71 -9.43 12.77
N PRO A 91 -4.01 -9.85 12.71
CA PRO A 91 -4.82 -10.01 13.91
C PRO A 91 -4.33 -11.12 14.84
N TYR A 92 -3.61 -12.10 14.30
CA TYR A 92 -3.01 -13.19 15.06
C TYR A 92 -1.49 -13.12 14.95
N ALA A 93 -0.80 -13.35 16.07
CA ALA A 93 0.65 -13.50 16.06
C ALA A 93 1.12 -14.79 15.34
N VAL A 94 0.32 -15.87 15.42
CA VAL A 94 0.66 -17.18 14.84
C VAL A 94 -0.59 -17.84 14.22
N LYS A 95 -1.19 -17.16 13.25
CA LYS A 95 -2.21 -17.72 12.33
C LYS A 95 -2.30 -16.79 11.11
N PRO A 96 -1.95 -17.22 9.89
CA PRO A 96 -1.81 -16.29 8.78
C PRO A 96 -3.15 -15.68 8.34
N THR A 97 -3.19 -14.36 8.21
CA THR A 97 -4.26 -13.59 7.56
C THR A 97 -4.55 -14.13 6.16
N SER A 98 -3.50 -14.44 5.40
CA SER A 98 -3.56 -15.04 4.06
C SER A 98 -4.39 -16.32 3.99
N THR A 99 -4.34 -17.20 5.00
CA THR A 99 -5.15 -18.42 5.00
C THR A 99 -6.64 -18.13 5.10
N ILE A 100 -7.02 -17.11 5.87
CA ILE A 100 -8.41 -16.69 6.02
C ILE A 100 -8.90 -16.05 4.73
N VAL A 101 -8.08 -15.19 4.11
CA VAL A 101 -8.42 -14.55 2.83
C VAL A 101 -8.54 -15.58 1.72
N ALA A 102 -7.59 -16.51 1.59
CA ALA A 102 -7.59 -17.55 0.56
C ALA A 102 -8.85 -18.43 0.62
N GLU A 103 -9.24 -18.84 1.82
CA GLU A 103 -10.47 -19.61 2.03
C GLU A 103 -11.71 -18.78 1.67
N ALA A 104 -11.77 -17.52 2.12
CA ALA A 104 -12.93 -16.64 1.93
C ALA A 104 -13.16 -16.24 0.46
N ILE A 105 -12.13 -16.25 -0.38
CA ILE A 105 -12.24 -16.00 -1.83
C ILE A 105 -12.38 -17.28 -2.66
N GLY A 106 -12.30 -18.46 -2.04
CA GLY A 106 -12.40 -19.76 -2.71
C GLY A 106 -11.15 -20.16 -3.52
N ALA A 107 -9.97 -19.66 -3.15
CA ALA A 107 -8.72 -20.07 -3.79
C ALA A 107 -8.25 -21.46 -3.33
N THR A 108 -8.61 -21.85 -2.11
CA THR A 108 -8.21 -23.11 -1.48
C THR A 108 -8.80 -24.35 -2.17
N PRO A 109 -8.20 -25.55 -1.97
CA PRO A 109 -7.08 -25.86 -1.08
C PRO A 109 -5.70 -25.79 -1.75
N ALA A 110 -5.64 -25.70 -3.07
CA ALA A 110 -4.38 -25.83 -3.80
C ALA A 110 -3.73 -24.45 -4.00
N THR A 111 -3.32 -23.81 -2.91
CA THR A 111 -2.80 -22.42 -2.91
C THR A 111 -1.74 -22.25 -1.83
N GLN A 112 -0.65 -21.55 -2.14
CA GLN A 112 0.27 -21.06 -1.13
C GLN A 112 -0.37 -19.89 -0.38
N ALA A 113 -0.35 -19.92 0.94
CA ALA A 113 -0.78 -18.80 1.77
C ALA A 113 0.36 -18.44 2.72
N GLY A 114 0.66 -17.15 2.81
CA GLY A 114 1.73 -16.63 3.66
C GLY A 114 1.54 -15.15 3.99
N ASP A 115 1.96 -14.79 5.18
CA ASP A 115 1.94 -13.41 5.68
C ASP A 115 3.35 -12.83 5.57
N TRP A 116 3.44 -11.57 5.16
CA TRP A 116 4.69 -10.86 4.91
C TRP A 116 4.85 -9.73 5.90
N GLU A 117 6.04 -9.61 6.49
CA GLU A 117 6.37 -8.54 7.43
C GLU A 117 7.64 -7.82 6.96
N PHE A 118 7.48 -6.56 6.57
CA PHE A 118 8.57 -5.59 6.38
C PHE A 118 7.97 -4.19 6.51
N ALA A 119 7.49 -3.85 7.71
CA ALA A 119 6.84 -2.57 7.99
C ALA A 119 5.88 -2.15 6.84
N CYS A 120 5.91 -0.88 6.44
CA CYS A 120 5.09 -0.35 5.36
C CYS A 120 5.44 -0.85 3.93
N LYS A 121 6.51 -1.65 3.77
CA LYS A 121 6.93 -2.24 2.49
C LYS A 121 6.34 -3.64 2.26
N ALA A 122 5.82 -4.28 3.31
CA ALA A 122 5.35 -5.67 3.26
C ALA A 122 4.42 -6.01 2.08
N GLY A 123 3.53 -5.08 1.71
CA GLY A 123 2.63 -5.27 0.57
C GLY A 123 3.33 -5.30 -0.79
N THR A 124 4.38 -4.48 -0.99
CA THR A 124 5.15 -4.51 -2.24
C THR A 124 6.13 -5.67 -2.32
N GLU A 125 6.61 -6.18 -1.19
CA GLU A 125 7.35 -7.46 -1.13
C GLU A 125 6.49 -8.61 -1.65
N ALA A 126 5.25 -8.73 -1.16
CA ALA A 126 4.29 -9.70 -1.65
C ALA A 126 3.98 -9.51 -3.16
N PHE A 127 3.91 -8.26 -3.62
CA PHE A 127 3.71 -7.92 -5.04
C PHE A 127 4.88 -8.42 -5.91
N GLN A 128 6.13 -8.10 -5.55
CA GLN A 128 7.30 -8.53 -6.30
C GLN A 128 7.47 -10.06 -6.29
N ALA A 129 7.21 -10.70 -5.16
CA ALA A 129 7.17 -12.15 -5.07
C ALA A 129 6.13 -12.74 -6.03
N ALA A 130 4.93 -12.14 -6.11
CA ALA A 130 3.87 -12.57 -7.03
C ALA A 130 4.28 -12.41 -8.49
N VAL A 131 5.00 -11.33 -8.83
CA VAL A 131 5.58 -11.14 -10.17
C VAL A 131 6.57 -12.26 -10.51
N GLY A 132 7.49 -12.59 -9.61
CA GLY A 132 8.44 -13.70 -9.84
C GLY A 132 7.76 -15.07 -9.92
N PHE A 133 6.74 -15.32 -9.10
CA PHE A 133 6.02 -16.59 -9.05
C PHE A 133 5.20 -16.86 -10.33
N VAL A 134 4.54 -15.83 -10.86
CA VAL A 134 3.86 -15.92 -12.15
C VAL A 134 4.87 -15.93 -13.30
N GLY A 135 5.89 -15.08 -13.23
CA GLY A 135 6.90 -14.88 -14.27
C GLY A 135 7.77 -16.10 -14.54
N SER A 136 8.05 -16.89 -13.50
CA SER A 136 8.74 -18.19 -13.63
C SER A 136 7.87 -19.30 -14.20
N GLY A 137 6.55 -19.11 -14.27
CA GLY A 137 5.60 -20.11 -14.71
C GLY A 137 5.18 -21.13 -13.65
N MET A 138 5.57 -20.94 -12.38
CA MET A 138 5.10 -21.79 -11.26
C MET A 138 3.59 -21.66 -11.02
N ALA A 139 3.01 -20.51 -11.39
CA ALA A 139 1.59 -20.23 -11.30
C ALA A 139 1.11 -19.38 -12.46
N ARG A 140 -0.19 -19.45 -12.76
CA ARG A 140 -0.83 -18.50 -13.67
C ARG A 140 -1.25 -17.22 -12.95
N TYR A 141 -1.76 -17.32 -11.72
CA TYR A 141 -2.15 -16.16 -10.94
C TYR A 141 -1.66 -16.23 -9.49
N ALA A 142 -1.34 -15.06 -8.94
CA ALA A 142 -0.98 -14.86 -7.55
C ALA A 142 -1.62 -13.56 -7.04
N LEU A 143 -2.18 -13.57 -5.85
CA LEU A 143 -2.81 -12.42 -5.22
C LEU A 143 -1.86 -11.84 -4.16
N ALA A 144 -1.47 -10.58 -4.35
CA ALA A 144 -0.68 -9.83 -3.38
C ALA A 144 -1.53 -8.73 -2.75
N ILE A 145 -1.49 -8.62 -1.43
CA ILE A 145 -2.30 -7.68 -0.66
C ILE A 145 -1.42 -6.92 0.32
N GLY A 146 -1.55 -5.60 0.39
CA GLY A 146 -1.10 -4.80 1.53
C GLY A 146 -2.32 -4.32 2.31
N ALA A 147 -2.36 -4.55 3.62
CA ALA A 147 -3.46 -4.12 4.46
C ALA A 147 -3.01 -3.83 5.89
N ASP A 148 -3.50 -2.76 6.49
CA ASP A 148 -3.21 -2.44 7.89
C ASP A 148 -4.37 -1.77 8.62
N THR A 149 -4.36 -1.97 9.94
CA THR A 149 -5.05 -1.16 10.95
C THR A 149 -4.00 -0.56 11.89
N ALA A 150 -3.22 0.39 11.35
CA ALA A 150 -2.04 0.91 12.03
C ALA A 150 -2.33 1.43 13.44
N GLN A 151 -1.33 1.29 14.31
CA GLN A 151 -1.43 1.61 15.73
C GLN A 151 -0.44 2.74 16.07
N ALA A 152 -0.94 3.76 16.77
CA ALA A 152 -0.13 4.84 17.30
C ALA A 152 -0.44 5.05 18.77
N ARG A 153 0.60 5.44 19.52
CA ARG A 153 0.45 5.81 20.93
C ARG A 153 -0.39 7.10 21.02
N PRO A 154 -1.46 7.14 21.85
CA PRO A 154 -2.20 8.37 22.08
C PRO A 154 -1.27 9.52 22.50
N GLY A 155 -1.43 10.68 21.87
CA GLY A 155 -0.61 11.88 22.11
C GLY A 155 0.73 11.91 21.37
N ASP A 156 1.11 10.85 20.66
CA ASP A 156 2.27 10.85 19.76
C ASP A 156 1.94 11.50 18.40
N ALA A 157 2.95 11.97 17.67
CA ALA A 157 2.77 12.54 16.34
C ALA A 157 2.14 11.54 15.34
N LEU A 158 2.37 10.24 15.51
CA LEU A 158 1.75 9.20 14.69
C LEU A 158 0.25 9.08 14.94
N ASP A 159 -0.29 9.56 16.06
CA ASP A 159 -1.74 9.52 16.33
C ASP A 159 -2.52 10.39 15.33
N TYR A 160 -1.87 11.36 14.69
CA TYR A 160 -2.48 12.10 13.58
C TYR A 160 -2.62 11.25 12.32
N THR A 161 -1.65 10.37 12.01
CA THR A 161 -1.53 9.76 10.68
C THR A 161 -1.78 8.26 10.64
N ALA A 162 -1.60 7.51 11.73
CA ALA A 162 -1.77 6.05 11.72
C ALA A 162 -3.23 5.65 11.47
N ALA A 163 -3.48 5.09 10.29
CA ALA A 163 -4.80 4.88 9.73
C ALA A 163 -5.04 3.42 9.34
N ALA A 164 -6.15 3.14 8.65
CA ALA A 164 -6.50 1.80 8.20
C ALA A 164 -6.93 1.75 6.73
N GLY A 165 -6.55 0.70 6.03
CA GLY A 165 -6.92 0.49 4.63
C GLY A 165 -6.14 -0.65 4.00
N GLY A 166 -6.59 -1.08 2.82
CA GLY A 166 -5.96 -2.16 2.08
C GLY A 166 -6.05 -1.98 0.58
N ALA A 167 -5.11 -2.60 -0.11
CA ALA A 167 -5.11 -2.75 -1.56
C ALA A 167 -4.63 -4.16 -1.94
N ALA A 168 -5.25 -4.73 -2.98
CA ALA A 168 -4.97 -6.06 -3.50
C ALA A 168 -4.73 -6.00 -5.00
N TYR A 169 -3.82 -6.84 -5.47
CA TYR A 169 -3.45 -6.97 -6.88
C TYR A 169 -3.42 -8.45 -7.23
N LEU A 170 -4.21 -8.83 -8.22
CA LEU A 170 -4.10 -10.13 -8.87
C LEU A 170 -3.07 -10.02 -9.99
N LEU A 171 -1.93 -10.67 -9.80
CA LEU A 171 -0.87 -10.75 -10.80
C LEU A 171 -1.14 -11.93 -11.73
N GLY A 172 -0.88 -11.76 -13.02
CA GLY A 172 -1.10 -12.78 -14.04
C GLY A 172 -0.37 -12.47 -15.35
N PRO A 173 -0.64 -13.24 -16.43
CA PRO A 173 -0.01 -13.02 -17.73
C PRO A 173 -0.22 -11.59 -18.26
N ALA A 174 0.82 -11.00 -18.86
CA ALA A 174 0.76 -9.62 -19.34
C ALA A 174 -0.33 -9.35 -20.39
N ASP A 175 -0.64 -10.33 -21.24
CA ASP A 175 -1.69 -10.25 -22.27
C ASP A 175 -3.12 -10.19 -21.69
N GLU A 176 -3.29 -10.53 -20.42
CA GLU A 176 -4.56 -10.39 -19.69
C GLU A 176 -4.60 -9.16 -18.78
N SER A 177 -3.49 -8.43 -18.68
CA SER A 177 -3.25 -7.44 -17.63
C SER A 177 -3.72 -6.04 -18.00
N LEU A 178 -4.23 -5.31 -17.01
CA LEU A 178 -4.59 -3.89 -17.02
C LEU A 178 -3.35 -2.98 -17.02
N ALA A 179 -2.27 -3.47 -16.42
CA ALA A 179 -0.97 -2.81 -16.42
C ALA A 179 0.14 -3.86 -16.34
N VAL A 180 1.14 -3.77 -17.22
CA VAL A 180 2.28 -4.69 -17.29
C VAL A 180 3.42 -4.17 -16.41
N VAL A 181 4.09 -5.06 -15.69
CA VAL A 181 5.29 -4.73 -14.91
C VAL A 181 6.49 -4.71 -15.85
N GLU A 182 7.08 -3.53 -16.06
CA GLU A 182 8.25 -3.37 -16.94
C GLU A 182 9.56 -3.76 -16.24
N GLY A 183 9.59 -3.62 -14.91
CA GLY A 183 10.74 -3.95 -14.08
C GLY A 183 10.59 -3.40 -12.67
N SER A 184 11.42 -3.90 -11.76
CA SER A 184 11.49 -3.40 -10.40
C SER A 184 12.90 -3.43 -9.82
N PHE A 185 13.15 -2.65 -8.78
CA PHE A 185 14.42 -2.59 -8.07
C PHE A 185 14.17 -2.36 -6.58
N SER A 186 14.90 -3.07 -5.72
CA SER A 186 14.76 -2.96 -4.27
C SER A 186 16.06 -2.48 -3.64
N TYR A 187 15.97 -1.48 -2.77
CA TYR A 187 17.10 -0.96 -1.99
C TYR A 187 16.85 -1.22 -0.51
N VAL A 188 17.71 -1.99 0.16
CA VAL A 188 17.53 -2.43 1.54
C VAL A 188 18.82 -2.25 2.35
N THR A 189 18.70 -1.75 3.57
CA THR A 189 19.77 -1.68 4.58
C THR A 189 19.23 -1.99 5.97
N ASP A 190 20.11 -2.23 6.95
CA ASP A 190 19.72 -2.24 8.36
C ASP A 190 19.76 -0.81 8.91
N THR A 191 18.58 -0.20 9.05
CA THR A 191 18.39 1.17 9.56
C THR A 191 17.32 1.15 10.67
N PRO A 192 17.70 1.35 11.95
CA PRO A 192 16.77 1.26 13.08
C PRO A 192 15.98 2.56 13.28
N ASP A 193 15.14 2.93 12.30
CA ASP A 193 14.38 4.17 12.32
C ASP A 193 13.01 4.08 12.99
N PHE A 194 12.29 2.98 12.77
CA PHE A 194 10.99 2.68 13.40
C PHE A 194 10.85 1.17 13.57
N TRP A 195 10.35 0.75 14.72
CA TRP A 195 10.19 -0.66 15.06
C TRP A 195 9.12 -0.86 16.13
N ARG A 196 8.58 -2.08 16.22
CA ARG A 196 7.74 -2.53 17.34
C ARG A 196 8.29 -3.85 17.87
N ARG A 197 8.74 -3.86 19.12
CA ARG A 197 9.15 -5.13 19.76
C ARG A 197 7.95 -6.02 20.00
N ALA A 198 8.17 -7.34 20.04
CA ALA A 198 7.16 -8.29 20.49
C ALA A 198 6.52 -7.84 21.81
N TYR A 199 5.20 -8.07 21.92
CA TYR A 199 4.36 -7.71 23.08
C TYR A 199 4.20 -6.22 23.37
N GLN A 200 4.86 -5.32 22.62
CA GLN A 200 4.57 -3.89 22.70
C GLN A 200 3.35 -3.57 21.86
N HIS A 201 2.40 -2.82 22.43
CA HIS A 201 1.20 -2.43 21.70
C HIS A 201 1.48 -1.29 20.69
N TYR A 202 2.42 -0.40 21.01
CA TYR A 202 2.78 0.73 20.15
C TYR A 202 4.22 0.63 19.66
N PRO A 203 4.51 1.12 18.44
CA PRO A 203 5.86 1.21 17.92
C PRO A 203 6.70 2.27 18.66
N SER A 204 8.01 2.25 18.40
CA SER A 204 9.00 3.25 18.77
C SER A 204 9.70 3.77 17.51
N HIS A 205 10.24 4.98 17.57
CA HIS A 205 10.91 5.60 16.41
C HIS A 205 12.05 6.53 16.81
N GLY A 206 13.01 6.71 15.90
CA GLY A 206 14.13 7.66 16.02
C GLY A 206 13.76 9.12 15.70
N GLY A 207 12.47 9.45 15.58
CA GLY A 207 12.00 10.83 15.37
C GLY A 207 12.52 11.39 14.05
N ARG A 208 13.37 12.42 14.08
CA ARG A 208 13.97 13.01 12.86
C ARG A 208 14.78 12.00 12.03
N PHE A 209 15.27 10.93 12.65
CA PHE A 209 16.01 9.86 11.97
C PHE A 209 15.14 9.09 10.95
N THR A 210 13.80 9.10 11.09
CA THR A 210 12.92 8.46 10.08
C THR A 210 12.89 9.22 8.75
N GLY A 211 13.34 10.48 8.73
CA GLY A 211 13.34 11.33 7.54
C GLY A 211 14.54 11.07 6.62
N GLN A 212 15.60 11.86 6.80
CA GLN A 212 16.72 11.91 5.84
C GLN A 212 17.52 10.60 5.72
N PRO A 213 17.95 9.94 6.82
CA PRO A 213 18.77 8.75 6.70
C PRO A 213 17.97 7.47 6.41
N ALA A 214 16.65 7.48 6.63
CA ALA A 214 15.77 6.35 6.35
C ALA A 214 14.90 6.61 5.12
N TYR A 215 13.71 7.19 5.27
CA TYR A 215 12.73 7.37 4.19
C TYR A 215 13.32 8.02 2.92
N PHE A 216 13.96 9.18 3.04
CA PHE A 216 14.45 9.90 1.86
C PHE A 216 15.62 9.19 1.19
N HIS A 217 16.51 8.58 1.98
CA HIS A 217 17.65 7.81 1.46
C HIS A 217 17.15 6.65 0.60
N HIS A 218 16.31 5.78 1.15
CA HIS A 218 15.89 4.54 0.50
C HIS A 218 15.02 4.79 -0.73
N ILE A 219 14.01 5.67 -0.63
CA ILE A 219 13.12 5.96 -1.77
C ILE A 219 13.86 6.60 -2.93
N ILE A 220 14.73 7.58 -2.66
CA ILE A 220 15.43 8.29 -3.73
C ILE A 220 16.41 7.33 -4.43
N HIS A 221 17.11 6.49 -3.67
CA HIS A 221 18.02 5.50 -4.25
C HIS A 221 17.26 4.46 -5.07
N ALA A 222 16.17 3.88 -4.56
CA ALA A 222 15.39 2.90 -5.31
C ALA A 222 14.81 3.49 -6.61
N ALA A 223 14.21 4.68 -6.54
CA ALA A 223 13.61 5.34 -7.69
C ALA A 223 14.65 5.70 -8.76
N ARG A 224 15.76 6.33 -8.37
CA ARG A 224 16.84 6.69 -9.31
C ARG A 224 17.45 5.47 -9.96
N ARG A 225 17.73 4.43 -9.17
CA ARG A 225 18.38 3.22 -9.69
C ARG A 225 17.49 2.50 -10.71
N LEU A 226 16.19 2.40 -10.45
CA LEU A 226 15.25 1.83 -11.42
C LEU A 226 15.20 2.69 -12.70
N MET A 227 15.02 4.00 -12.57
CA MET A 227 14.94 4.90 -13.73
C MET A 227 16.22 4.86 -14.57
N GLU A 228 17.39 4.90 -13.94
CA GLU A 228 18.70 4.76 -14.61
C GLU A 228 18.82 3.43 -15.36
N ALA A 229 18.44 2.33 -14.73
CA ALA A 229 18.57 1.01 -15.34
C ALA A 229 17.55 0.75 -16.45
N MET A 230 16.43 1.47 -16.45
CA MET A 230 15.42 1.46 -17.51
C MET A 230 15.62 2.54 -18.58
N ASP A 231 16.66 3.38 -18.44
CA ASP A 231 16.90 4.56 -19.29
C ASP A 231 15.66 5.46 -19.42
N THR A 232 15.03 5.75 -18.27
CA THR A 232 13.86 6.63 -18.17
C THR A 232 14.14 7.83 -17.27
N ARG A 233 13.31 8.84 -17.41
CA ARG A 233 13.34 10.10 -16.66
C ARG A 233 11.95 10.38 -16.07
N PRO A 234 11.83 11.26 -15.07
CA PRO A 234 10.53 11.60 -14.48
C PRO A 234 9.46 12.00 -15.50
N GLU A 235 9.85 12.64 -16.60
CA GLU A 235 8.94 13.08 -17.66
C GLU A 235 8.35 11.92 -18.49
N ASP A 236 8.97 10.74 -18.45
CA ASP A 236 8.49 9.53 -19.15
C ASP A 236 7.37 8.82 -18.39
N TYR A 237 7.05 9.25 -17.17
CA TYR A 237 5.99 8.69 -16.35
C TYR A 237 4.80 9.65 -16.32
N ALA A 238 3.60 9.16 -16.63
CA ALA A 238 2.38 9.93 -16.45
C ALA A 238 2.09 10.16 -14.95
N TYR A 239 2.40 9.16 -14.11
CA TYR A 239 2.14 9.21 -12.68
C TYR A 239 3.29 8.65 -11.84
N ALA A 240 3.41 9.16 -10.62
CA ALA A 240 4.32 8.60 -9.61
C ALA A 240 3.63 8.51 -8.24
N VAL A 241 3.81 7.38 -7.56
CA VAL A 241 3.26 7.12 -6.24
C VAL A 241 4.39 6.78 -5.29
N PHE A 242 4.57 7.61 -4.27
CA PHE A 242 5.56 7.38 -3.21
C PHE A 242 4.86 6.97 -1.92
N HIS A 243 5.51 6.16 -1.09
CA HIS A 243 5.01 5.90 0.27
C HIS A 243 4.71 7.22 1.01
N GLN A 244 3.60 7.28 1.72
CA GLN A 244 3.05 8.55 2.18
C GLN A 244 2.76 8.52 3.69
N PRO A 245 3.78 8.70 4.55
CA PRO A 245 3.59 8.72 6.00
C PRO A 245 2.94 10.04 6.49
N ASN A 246 3.02 11.09 5.68
CA ASN A 246 2.37 12.40 5.81
C ASN A 246 2.39 13.09 4.43
N VAL A 247 1.74 14.24 4.28
CA VAL A 247 1.67 14.96 2.98
C VAL A 247 3.04 15.44 2.49
N LYS A 248 3.90 15.89 3.41
CA LYS A 248 5.16 16.58 3.08
C LYS A 248 6.22 15.65 2.48
N PHE A 249 6.32 14.42 2.98
CA PHE A 249 7.36 13.46 2.60
C PHE A 249 7.33 13.05 1.12
N PRO A 250 6.21 12.53 0.58
CA PRO A 250 6.11 12.16 -0.84
C PRO A 250 6.28 13.37 -1.76
N GLN A 251 5.76 14.54 -1.40
CA GLN A 251 5.96 15.79 -2.15
C GLN A 251 7.43 16.24 -2.18
N THR A 252 8.16 16.04 -1.08
CA THR A 252 9.59 16.37 -1.02
C THR A 252 10.40 15.42 -1.89
N VAL A 253 10.09 14.12 -1.88
CA VAL A 253 10.72 13.13 -2.76
C VAL A 253 10.45 13.47 -4.23
N ALA A 254 9.17 13.67 -4.59
CA ALA A 254 8.76 13.99 -5.95
C ALA A 254 9.60 15.13 -6.52
N ARG A 255 9.68 16.24 -5.79
CA ARG A 255 10.47 17.42 -6.15
C ARG A 255 11.98 17.15 -6.28
N ARG A 256 12.54 16.30 -5.41
CA ARG A 256 13.98 15.94 -5.46
C ARG A 256 14.31 14.99 -6.61
N LEU A 257 13.33 14.23 -7.08
CA LEU A 257 13.45 13.31 -8.20
C LEU A 257 13.11 13.98 -9.54
N GLY A 258 12.37 15.09 -9.55
CA GLY A 258 11.98 15.83 -10.75
C GLY A 258 10.51 15.68 -11.15
N PHE A 259 9.70 14.99 -10.34
CA PHE A 259 8.26 14.85 -10.59
C PHE A 259 7.47 16.11 -10.22
N THR A 260 6.42 16.40 -10.97
CA THR A 260 5.51 17.52 -10.74
C THR A 260 4.39 17.15 -9.75
N PRO A 261 3.73 18.15 -9.13
CA PRO A 261 2.55 17.92 -8.30
C PRO A 261 1.42 17.16 -9.02
N GLU A 262 1.24 17.38 -10.32
CA GLU A 262 0.20 16.76 -11.13
C GLU A 262 0.46 15.25 -11.30
N GLN A 263 1.71 14.84 -11.51
CA GLN A 263 2.08 13.42 -11.62
C GLN A 263 1.83 12.64 -10.32
N ILE A 264 1.92 13.29 -9.16
CA ILE A 264 1.75 12.62 -7.85
C ILE A 264 0.37 12.83 -7.23
N GLY A 265 -0.37 13.84 -7.66
CA GLY A 265 -1.65 14.25 -7.08
C GLY A 265 -2.67 13.11 -6.97
N PRO A 266 -2.93 12.36 -8.07
CA PRO A 266 -3.77 11.16 -8.08
C PRO A 266 -3.50 10.13 -6.97
N GLY A 267 -2.23 9.85 -6.68
CA GLY A 267 -1.83 8.84 -5.70
C GLY A 267 -1.60 9.38 -4.28
N LEU A 268 -1.65 10.71 -4.10
CA LEU A 268 -1.40 11.37 -2.82
C LEU A 268 -2.67 11.46 -1.97
N LEU A 269 -2.93 10.41 -1.20
CA LEU A 269 -4.16 10.21 -0.44
C LEU A 269 -4.03 10.45 1.06
N VAL A 270 -2.81 10.48 1.60
CA VAL A 270 -2.51 10.55 3.04
C VAL A 270 -3.18 11.74 3.74
N ASP A 271 -3.44 12.84 3.03
CA ASP A 271 -4.15 13.99 3.60
C ASP A 271 -5.60 13.64 4.02
N ARG A 272 -6.24 12.73 3.28
CA ARG A 272 -7.67 12.38 3.37
C ARG A 272 -7.93 11.03 4.03
N ILE A 273 -6.94 10.15 4.05
CA ILE A 273 -7.08 8.81 4.65
C ILE A 273 -6.00 8.48 5.67
N GLY A 274 -4.96 9.29 5.84
CA GLY A 274 -3.81 8.99 6.69
C GLY A 274 -2.89 7.91 6.10
N ASN A 275 -1.91 7.50 6.89
CA ASN A 275 -0.95 6.47 6.53
C ASN A 275 -1.54 5.09 6.82
N THR A 276 -1.81 4.33 5.76
CA THR A 276 -2.28 2.93 5.82
C THR A 276 -1.14 1.91 5.72
N TYR A 277 0.08 2.33 6.04
CA TYR A 277 1.25 1.47 6.24
C TYR A 277 1.54 0.55 5.04
N ALA A 278 1.43 -0.78 5.16
CA ALA A 278 1.71 -1.72 4.08
C ALA A 278 0.83 -1.50 2.83
N ALA A 279 -0.31 -0.81 3.00
CA ALA A 279 -1.20 -0.43 1.92
C ALA A 279 -0.97 1.01 1.39
N SER A 280 -0.09 1.81 1.99
CA SER A 280 -0.04 3.26 1.78
C SER A 280 0.30 3.68 0.34
N SER A 281 1.36 3.11 -0.23
CA SER A 281 1.71 3.34 -1.64
C SER A 281 0.80 2.56 -2.58
N LEU A 282 0.32 1.39 -2.15
CA LEU A 282 -0.57 0.54 -2.94
C LEU A 282 -1.95 1.17 -3.17
N ILE A 283 -2.62 1.69 -2.15
CA ILE A 283 -3.90 2.42 -2.34
C ILE A 283 -3.68 3.68 -3.20
N GLY A 284 -2.51 4.32 -3.11
CA GLY A 284 -2.15 5.39 -4.04
C GLY A 284 -2.14 4.90 -5.51
N LEU A 285 -1.57 3.72 -5.77
CA LEU A 285 -1.59 3.11 -7.10
C LEU A 285 -3.01 2.75 -7.56
N THR A 286 -3.90 2.29 -6.67
CA THR A 286 -5.30 2.03 -7.08
C THR A 286 -6.00 3.31 -7.53
N ALA A 287 -5.79 4.44 -6.84
CA ALA A 287 -6.35 5.73 -7.23
C ALA A 287 -5.75 6.30 -8.54
N VAL A 288 -4.50 5.94 -8.86
CA VAL A 288 -3.92 6.21 -10.18
C VAL A 288 -4.57 5.35 -11.26
N LEU A 289 -4.72 4.04 -11.06
CA LEU A 289 -5.33 3.13 -12.03
C LEU A 289 -6.81 3.45 -12.31
N ASP A 290 -7.51 4.03 -11.32
CA ASP A 290 -8.88 4.53 -11.47
C ASP A 290 -9.02 5.72 -12.45
N GLN A 291 -7.91 6.29 -12.95
CA GLN A 291 -7.95 7.39 -13.92
C GLN A 291 -6.90 7.33 -15.04
N ALA A 292 -5.91 6.45 -14.93
CA ALA A 292 -4.85 6.29 -15.94
C ALA A 292 -5.41 5.85 -17.31
N ARG A 293 -4.68 6.10 -18.38
CA ARG A 293 -5.08 5.78 -19.75
C ARG A 293 -4.16 4.71 -20.33
N PRO A 294 -4.61 3.95 -21.34
CA PRO A 294 -3.73 3.05 -22.06
C PRO A 294 -2.46 3.77 -22.54
N GLY A 295 -1.31 3.13 -22.34
CA GLY A 295 0.01 3.70 -22.63
C GLY A 295 0.64 4.54 -21.52
N ASP A 296 -0.13 4.96 -20.50
CA ASP A 296 0.42 5.68 -19.36
C ASP A 296 1.43 4.81 -18.61
N ARG A 297 2.59 5.38 -18.31
CA ARG A 297 3.60 4.75 -17.46
C ARG A 297 3.52 5.28 -16.03
N ILE A 298 3.59 4.38 -15.05
CA ILE A 298 3.43 4.68 -13.63
C ILE A 298 4.66 4.20 -12.86
N LEU A 299 5.25 5.09 -12.04
CA LEU A 299 6.29 4.73 -11.08
C LEU A 299 5.66 4.53 -9.70
N LEU A 300 5.78 3.35 -9.12
CA LEU A 300 5.44 3.08 -7.72
C LEU A 300 6.72 2.95 -6.91
N VAL A 301 6.86 3.68 -5.80
CA VAL A 301 7.99 3.52 -4.87
C VAL A 301 7.50 3.42 -3.42
N SER A 302 7.62 2.24 -2.83
CA SER A 302 7.29 2.02 -1.42
C SER A 302 8.46 2.35 -0.50
N PHE A 303 8.17 2.37 0.80
CA PHE A 303 9.17 2.44 1.86
C PHE A 303 8.65 1.65 3.05
N GLY A 304 9.54 0.92 3.72
CA GLY A 304 9.30 0.28 5.00
C GLY A 304 10.49 0.54 5.90
N SER A 305 10.23 0.94 7.13
CA SER A 305 11.27 1.13 8.14
C SER A 305 11.97 -0.19 8.50
N GLY A 306 13.22 -0.10 8.94
CA GLY A 306 14.10 -1.25 9.19
C GLY A 306 15.38 -1.37 8.34
N ALA A 307 15.56 -0.88 7.12
CA ALA A 307 14.66 -0.16 6.22
C ALA A 307 14.88 -0.55 4.74
N GLY A 308 13.87 -0.36 3.90
CA GLY A 308 13.95 -0.65 2.48
C GLY A 308 12.86 0.00 1.63
N SER A 309 13.08 0.03 0.32
CA SER A 309 12.16 0.57 -0.68
C SER A 309 12.11 -0.33 -1.91
N ASP A 310 10.92 -0.56 -2.45
CA ASP A 310 10.75 -1.14 -3.79
C ASP A 310 10.34 -0.03 -4.76
N ALA A 311 11.05 0.09 -5.88
CA ALA A 311 10.61 0.84 -7.04
C ALA A 311 10.09 -0.14 -8.10
N ILE A 312 8.94 0.15 -8.70
CA ILE A 312 8.27 -0.68 -9.71
C ILE A 312 7.78 0.23 -10.83
N SER A 313 8.13 -0.09 -12.09
CA SER A 313 7.58 0.58 -13.28
C SER A 313 6.46 -0.26 -13.89
N LEU A 314 5.36 0.40 -14.20
CA LEU A 314 4.15 -0.20 -14.77
C LEU A 314 3.76 0.53 -16.05
N GLN A 315 3.33 -0.20 -17.08
CA GLN A 315 2.72 0.38 -18.28
C GLN A 315 1.26 -0.06 -18.39
N VAL A 316 0.34 0.89 -18.45
CA VAL A 316 -1.11 0.64 -18.55
C VAL A 316 -1.47 0.15 -19.95
N THR A 317 -2.37 -0.83 -20.03
CA THR A 317 -2.84 -1.43 -21.28
C THR A 317 -4.27 -0.99 -21.61
N ASP A 318 -4.74 -1.35 -22.81
CA ASP A 318 -6.13 -1.11 -23.25
C ASP A 318 -7.17 -1.79 -22.35
N ALA A 319 -6.81 -2.90 -21.68
CA ALA A 319 -7.73 -3.65 -20.84
C ALA A 319 -8.27 -2.84 -19.64
N ILE A 320 -7.59 -1.75 -19.25
CA ILE A 320 -8.04 -0.88 -18.17
C ILE A 320 -9.42 -0.26 -18.45
N GLU A 321 -9.72 0.08 -19.71
CA GLU A 321 -10.96 0.78 -20.08
C GLU A 321 -12.20 -0.10 -19.88
N GLU A 322 -12.07 -1.42 -20.08
CA GLU A 322 -13.18 -2.37 -19.94
C GLU A 322 -13.43 -2.79 -18.48
N ARG A 323 -12.39 -2.75 -17.64
CA ARG A 323 -12.40 -3.43 -16.33
C ARG A 323 -12.32 -2.52 -15.12
N ARG A 324 -11.90 -1.25 -15.29
CA ARG A 324 -11.78 -0.27 -14.20
C ARG A 324 -13.04 -0.19 -13.34
N ASP A 325 -14.20 -0.10 -13.98
CA ASP A 325 -15.48 0.22 -13.31
C ASP A 325 -16.25 -1.03 -12.83
N ARG A 326 -15.63 -2.23 -12.88
CA ARG A 326 -16.26 -3.48 -12.41
C ARG A 326 -16.33 -3.63 -10.89
N ALA A 327 -15.66 -2.74 -10.15
CA ALA A 327 -15.70 -2.66 -8.70
C ALA A 327 -15.59 -1.19 -8.25
N PRO A 328 -15.94 -0.86 -6.99
CA PRO A 328 -15.89 0.52 -6.52
C PRO A 328 -14.49 1.12 -6.62
N CYS A 329 -14.39 2.32 -7.17
CA CYS A 329 -13.14 3.07 -7.26
C CYS A 329 -12.66 3.48 -5.85
N THR A 330 -11.37 3.80 -5.75
CA THR A 330 -10.75 4.24 -4.50
C THR A 330 -11.44 5.47 -3.94
N GLU A 331 -11.84 6.40 -4.82
CA GLU A 331 -12.58 7.61 -4.43
C GLU A 331 -13.95 7.29 -3.82
N ASP A 332 -14.65 6.23 -4.25
CA ASP A 332 -15.94 5.84 -3.66
C ASP A 332 -15.80 5.47 -2.17
N TYR A 333 -14.71 4.77 -1.83
CA TYR A 333 -14.36 4.45 -0.45
C TYR A 333 -13.97 5.67 0.39
N ILE A 334 -13.38 6.70 -0.24
CA ILE A 334 -13.03 7.95 0.45
C ILE A 334 -14.25 8.86 0.61
N ALA A 335 -15.11 8.93 -0.40
CA ALA A 335 -16.30 9.79 -0.43
C ALA A 335 -17.36 9.35 0.58
N ARG A 336 -17.51 8.04 0.85
CA ARG A 336 -18.49 7.51 1.83
C ARG A 336 -18.17 7.82 3.30
N ARG A 337 -17.14 8.62 3.57
CA ARG A 337 -16.60 8.91 4.90
C ARG A 337 -17.66 9.35 5.91
N LYS A 338 -17.45 8.95 7.17
CA LYS A 338 -18.24 9.37 8.34
C LYS A 338 -17.30 9.90 9.43
N PRO A 339 -17.23 11.22 9.66
CA PRO A 339 -16.42 11.78 10.74
C PRO A 339 -16.84 11.25 12.11
N ILE A 340 -15.86 11.03 12.99
CA ILE A 340 -16.03 10.68 14.40
C ILE A 340 -15.15 11.58 15.27
N ASP A 341 -15.52 11.72 16.54
CA ASP A 341 -14.74 12.45 17.53
C ASP A 341 -13.64 11.57 18.15
N TYR A 342 -12.72 12.20 18.89
CA TYR A 342 -11.62 11.47 19.53
C TYR A 342 -12.12 10.44 20.57
N ALA A 343 -13.21 10.74 21.27
CA ALA A 343 -13.81 9.83 22.27
C ALA A 343 -14.33 8.54 21.62
N THR A 344 -15.04 8.66 20.50
CA THR A 344 -15.50 7.51 19.71
C THR A 344 -14.31 6.72 19.17
N TYR A 345 -13.28 7.40 18.67
CA TYR A 345 -12.05 6.78 18.18
C TYR A 345 -11.35 5.93 19.24
N VAL A 346 -11.07 6.48 20.43
CA VAL A 346 -10.37 5.73 21.49
C VAL A 346 -11.21 4.57 22.01
N ARG A 347 -12.54 4.69 22.02
CA ARG A 347 -13.46 3.59 22.36
C ARG A 347 -13.41 2.49 21.31
N GLN A 348 -13.56 2.82 20.02
CA GLN A 348 -13.56 1.85 18.92
C GLN A 348 -12.22 1.13 18.80
N ARG A 349 -11.11 1.85 18.97
CA ARG A 349 -9.75 1.29 18.95
C ARG A 349 -9.33 0.62 20.25
N ARG A 350 -10.20 0.57 21.26
CA ARG A 350 -9.95 -0.02 22.60
C ARG A 350 -8.69 0.54 23.27
N LEU A 351 -8.46 1.84 23.13
CA LEU A 351 -7.30 2.56 23.70
C LEU A 351 -7.53 2.98 25.16
N LEU A 352 -8.74 2.77 25.67
CA LEU A 352 -9.08 2.99 27.08
C LEU A 352 -8.91 1.67 27.84
N MET A 353 -8.18 1.70 28.96
CA MET A 353 -8.22 0.58 29.91
C MET A 353 -9.62 0.54 30.53
N MET A 354 -10.42 -0.45 30.13
CA MET A 354 -11.66 -0.75 30.85
C MET A 354 -11.29 -1.61 32.07
N LYS A 355 -11.72 -1.16 33.25
CA LYS A 355 -11.52 -1.88 34.52
C LYS A 355 -12.18 -3.25 34.50
#